data_AF-A0A381UA62-F1
#
_entry.id   AF-A0A381UA62-F1
#
_cell.length_a   1.000
_cell.length_b   1.000
_cell.length_c   1.000
_cell.angle_alpha   90.00
_cell.angle_beta   90.00
_cell.angle_gamma   90.00
#
_symmetry.space_group_name_H-M   'P 1'
#
loop_
_entity.id
_entity.type
_entity.pdbx_description
1 polymer ?
#
loop_
_entity_poly.entity_id
_entity_poly.type
_entity_poly.pdbx_seq_one_letter_code
_entity_poly.pdbx_strand_id
1 'polypeptide(L)'
;FSSMGDGERYIRGGVVEPRSRNEVNRLLFHHHRMHQDSRLENETMALEHMRELRDDFALRGRCEMFRVDLHSMAAAHQLHQGTSLRSHQVWAKLSHFQRLLTIRNIQPAEEDEDILQFFREHHDPSVYMERHAMKRAEFRKLISPLVRSGHLVQDYRGGFKTVEPLSDVDLWEVKRDYLRQLVSDYPVISLRQVERLAGSPFSAEEISDVMHEFEEDGTLIKGFLVDDLQDICWGRQDLLEGLGGLRKTRDLVVPPSDNLIHYFGGILREKFSFGSAYMVFHNEEAIAAFKANTRDGTIEITDFVGDSDLEKEALRVMKEFAWEHDTKLTGKLYDKLRSR
;
A
#
# COMPACT_ATOMS: atom_id res chain seq x y z
N PHE A 1 15.78 12.27 44.77
CA PHE A 1 16.40 12.70 43.50
C PHE A 1 15.37 13.50 42.73
N SER A 2 15.44 14.82 42.86
CA SER A 2 14.67 15.80 42.10
C SER A 2 15.23 15.89 40.69
N SER A 3 14.38 15.60 39.69
CA SER A 3 14.69 15.65 38.27
C SER A 3 15.01 17.09 37.85
N MET A 4 16.29 17.43 37.80
CA MET A 4 16.80 18.54 36.99
C MET A 4 16.91 18.07 35.55
N GLY A 5 16.19 18.73 34.66
CA GLY A 5 16.17 18.47 33.23
C GLY A 5 14.89 19.03 32.66
N ASP A 6 14.88 20.33 32.38
CA ASP A 6 13.80 21.03 31.71
C ASP A 6 13.35 20.26 30.47
N GLY A 7 12.07 19.92 30.42
CA GLY A 7 11.41 19.14 29.37
C GLY A 7 11.33 19.83 28.00
N GLU A 8 12.20 20.79 27.72
CA GLU A 8 12.24 21.51 26.46
C GLU A 8 13.33 20.94 25.56
N ARG A 9 13.01 19.86 24.84
CA ARG A 9 13.72 19.54 23.60
C ARG A 9 13.38 20.61 22.58
N TYR A 10 14.24 21.63 22.49
CA TYR A 10 14.19 22.66 21.46
C TYR A 10 14.39 22.03 20.06
N ILE A 11 13.30 21.65 19.41
CA ILE A 11 13.24 21.49 17.96
C ILE A 11 12.80 22.84 17.40
N ARG A 12 13.53 23.38 16.42
CA ARG A 12 13.04 24.50 15.60
C ARG A 12 11.85 23.97 14.79
N GLY A 13 10.64 24.38 15.16
CA GLY A 13 9.38 23.89 14.62
C GLY A 13 8.44 23.64 15.78
N GLY A 14 7.36 24.41 15.87
CA GLY A 14 6.49 24.49 17.05
C GLY A 14 6.10 23.12 17.60
N VAL A 15 6.22 22.97 18.92
CA VAL A 15 5.74 21.79 19.65
C VAL A 15 4.23 21.74 19.48
N VAL A 16 3.76 20.94 18.51
CA VAL A 16 2.39 20.46 18.51
C VAL A 16 2.29 19.41 19.61
N GLU A 17 1.33 19.60 20.50
CA GLU A 17 0.99 18.63 21.54
C GLU A 17 0.91 17.22 20.91
N PRO A 18 1.76 16.29 21.36
CA PRO A 18 1.77 14.92 20.85
C PRO A 18 0.36 14.31 20.88
N ARG A 19 0.07 13.46 19.89
CA ARG A 19 -1.21 12.76 19.78
C ARG A 19 -1.06 11.29 20.15
N SER A 20 -2.13 10.70 20.67
CA SER A 20 -2.12 9.27 20.89
C SER A 20 -2.05 8.53 19.55
N ARG A 21 -1.41 7.36 19.55
CA ARG A 21 -1.32 6.50 18.35
C ARG A 21 -2.71 6.16 17.78
N ASN A 22 -3.71 6.00 18.65
CA ASN A 22 -5.06 5.67 18.26
C ASN A 22 -5.73 6.83 17.48
N GLU A 23 -5.48 8.08 17.89
CA GLU A 23 -5.95 9.25 17.15
C GLU A 23 -5.28 9.38 15.78
N VAL A 24 -3.96 9.14 15.71
CA VAL A 24 -3.23 9.15 14.44
C VAL A 24 -3.72 8.05 13.51
N ASN A 25 -3.95 6.84 14.03
CA ASN A 25 -4.51 5.73 13.25
C ASN A 25 -5.94 6.03 12.80
N ARG A 26 -6.77 6.68 13.62
CA ARG A 26 -8.11 7.12 13.24
C ARG A 26 -8.07 8.09 12.06
N LEU A 27 -7.20 9.10 12.10
CA LEU A 27 -7.00 10.01 10.98
C LEU A 27 -6.54 9.28 9.73
N LEU A 28 -5.58 8.37 9.89
CA LEU A 28 -5.04 7.57 8.79
C LEU A 28 -6.16 6.76 8.14
N PHE A 29 -6.94 6.01 8.91
CA PHE A 29 -8.05 5.22 8.38
C PHE A 29 -9.12 6.10 7.74
N HIS A 30 -9.39 7.29 8.27
CA HIS A 30 -10.32 8.23 7.66
C HIS A 30 -9.80 8.78 6.33
N HIS A 31 -8.53 9.18 6.28
CA HIS A 31 -7.92 9.73 5.07
C HIS A 31 -7.80 8.68 3.96
N HIS A 32 -7.47 7.44 4.32
CA HIS A 32 -7.38 6.32 3.38
C HIS A 32 -8.71 5.59 3.11
N ARG A 33 -9.85 6.20 3.48
CA ARG A 33 -11.21 5.71 3.20
C ARG A 33 -11.58 4.38 3.88
N MET A 34 -10.85 3.94 4.90
CA MET A 34 -11.14 2.72 5.66
C MET A 34 -12.06 2.96 6.87
N HIS A 35 -12.12 4.19 7.36
CA HIS A 35 -13.04 4.59 8.42
C HIS A 35 -14.48 4.57 7.92
N GLN A 36 -15.42 4.12 8.75
CA GLN A 36 -16.84 3.97 8.38
C GLN A 36 -17.48 5.25 7.85
N ASP A 37 -17.06 6.42 8.35
CA ASP A 37 -17.59 7.73 7.92
C ASP A 37 -16.94 8.27 6.64
N SER A 38 -15.91 7.59 6.14
CA SER A 38 -15.11 8.03 5.00
C SER A 38 -15.16 7.07 3.81
N ARG A 39 -15.72 5.87 3.98
CA ARG A 39 -15.87 4.88 2.91
C ARG A 39 -16.70 5.48 1.78
N LEU A 40 -16.34 5.08 0.56
CA LEU A 40 -17.01 5.52 -0.65
C LEU A 40 -18.24 4.64 -0.90
N GLU A 41 -19.19 5.12 -1.69
CA GLU A 41 -20.46 4.41 -1.89
C GLU A 41 -20.27 2.99 -2.47
N ASN A 42 -19.34 2.86 -3.43
CA ASN A 42 -19.12 1.62 -4.18
C ASN A 42 -17.66 1.43 -4.61
N GLU A 43 -17.35 0.24 -5.09
CA GLU A 43 -16.03 -0.19 -5.54
C GLU A 43 -15.46 0.65 -6.69
N THR A 44 -16.31 1.16 -7.58
CA THR A 44 -15.91 1.99 -8.72
C THR A 44 -15.36 3.33 -8.24
N MET A 45 -16.06 3.99 -7.32
CA MET A 45 -15.57 5.24 -6.71
C MET A 45 -14.29 5.00 -5.91
N ALA A 46 -14.20 3.87 -5.19
CA ALA A 46 -12.99 3.53 -4.45
C ALA A 46 -11.79 3.26 -5.36
N LEU A 47 -12.01 2.61 -6.51
CA LEU A 47 -10.98 2.39 -7.51
C LEU A 47 -10.43 3.72 -8.06
N GLU A 48 -11.28 4.71 -8.30
CA GLU A 48 -10.86 6.03 -8.79
C GLU A 48 -9.99 6.81 -7.80
N HIS A 49 -10.14 6.57 -6.51
CA HIS A 49 -9.33 7.18 -5.47
C HIS A 49 -7.96 6.50 -5.27
N MET A 50 -7.75 5.33 -5.88
CA MET A 50 -6.53 4.53 -5.69
C MET A 50 -5.64 4.61 -6.92
N ARG A 51 -4.34 4.87 -6.72
CA ARG A 51 -3.37 4.93 -7.83
C ARG A 51 -2.99 3.54 -8.32
N GLU A 52 -2.88 2.58 -7.40
CA GLU A 52 -2.59 1.19 -7.66
C GLU A 52 -3.23 0.29 -6.60
N LEU A 53 -3.64 -0.91 -6.99
CA LEU A 53 -4.32 -1.89 -6.14
C LEU A 53 -3.75 -3.29 -6.37
N ARG A 54 -3.67 -4.11 -5.32
CA ARG A 54 -3.16 -5.48 -5.45
C ARG A 54 -4.28 -6.50 -5.66
N ASP A 55 -5.39 -6.35 -4.95
CA ASP A 55 -6.52 -7.28 -4.99
C ASP A 55 -7.81 -6.65 -4.43
N ASP A 56 -8.87 -7.45 -4.43
CA ASP A 56 -10.19 -7.09 -3.92
C ASP A 56 -10.19 -6.82 -2.41
N PHE A 57 -9.35 -7.51 -1.62
CA PHE A 57 -9.27 -7.27 -0.17
C PHE A 57 -8.85 -5.83 0.13
N ALA A 58 -7.84 -5.32 -0.59
CA ALA A 58 -7.40 -3.94 -0.44
C ALA A 58 -8.50 -2.95 -0.86
N LEU A 59 -9.26 -3.24 -1.92
CA LEU A 59 -10.29 -2.34 -2.40
C LEU A 59 -11.55 -2.33 -1.50
N ARG A 60 -12.00 -3.51 -1.07
CA ARG A 60 -13.23 -3.74 -0.30
C ARG A 60 -13.30 -2.94 1.00
N GLY A 61 -12.16 -2.72 1.65
CA GLY A 61 -12.07 -1.92 2.87
C GLY A 61 -12.48 -0.45 2.68
N ARG A 62 -12.49 0.05 1.43
CA ARG A 62 -12.67 1.48 1.10
C ARG A 62 -14.05 1.87 0.59
N CYS A 63 -14.95 0.91 0.37
CA CYS A 63 -16.30 1.18 -0.13
C CYS A 63 -17.37 0.50 0.71
N GLU A 64 -18.58 1.06 0.80
CA GLU A 64 -19.72 0.51 1.53
C GLU A 64 -20.31 -0.72 0.85
N MET A 65 -20.58 -0.60 -0.45
CA MET A 65 -21.01 -1.69 -1.32
C MET A 65 -19.85 -2.22 -2.15
N PHE A 66 -19.84 -3.53 -2.37
CA PHE A 66 -18.89 -4.19 -3.26
C PHE A 66 -19.64 -5.26 -4.04
N ARG A 67 -19.81 -5.06 -5.36
CA ARG A 67 -20.61 -5.95 -6.21
C ARG A 67 -19.81 -6.54 -7.37
N VAL A 68 -18.76 -5.86 -7.79
CA VAL A 68 -17.93 -6.21 -8.94
C VAL A 68 -16.48 -6.33 -8.48
N ASP A 69 -15.85 -7.46 -8.80
CA ASP A 69 -14.43 -7.66 -8.50
C ASP A 69 -13.50 -6.82 -9.41
N LEU A 70 -12.26 -6.65 -8.96
CA LEU A 70 -11.23 -5.85 -9.62
C LEU A 70 -10.93 -6.37 -11.03
N HIS A 71 -10.96 -7.68 -11.23
CA HIS A 71 -10.72 -8.28 -12.54
C HIS A 71 -11.81 -7.88 -13.55
N SER A 72 -13.07 -7.88 -13.12
CA SER A 72 -14.22 -7.47 -13.92
C SER A 72 -14.20 -5.95 -14.19
N MET A 73 -13.79 -5.15 -13.22
CA MET A 73 -13.62 -3.69 -13.39
C MET A 73 -12.46 -3.33 -14.32
N ALA A 74 -11.44 -4.18 -14.43
CA ALA A 74 -10.22 -3.88 -15.20
C ALA A 74 -10.51 -3.53 -16.67
N ALA A 75 -11.52 -4.17 -17.28
CA ALA A 75 -11.94 -3.87 -18.64
C ALA A 75 -12.52 -2.46 -18.80
N ALA A 76 -13.47 -2.09 -17.92
CA ALA A 76 -14.17 -0.81 -17.97
C ALA A 76 -13.24 0.37 -17.66
N HIS A 77 -12.27 0.16 -16.78
CA HIS A 77 -11.32 1.19 -16.33
C HIS A 77 -9.97 1.14 -17.05
N GLN A 78 -9.82 0.27 -18.06
CA GLN A 78 -8.58 0.08 -18.82
C GLN A 78 -7.36 -0.14 -17.90
N LEU A 79 -7.55 -0.95 -16.86
CA LEU A 79 -6.48 -1.30 -15.94
C LEU A 79 -5.55 -2.34 -16.56
N HIS A 80 -4.28 -2.21 -16.21
CA HIS A 80 -3.24 -3.16 -16.57
C HIS A 80 -2.63 -3.72 -15.30
N GLN A 81 -2.20 -4.97 -15.34
CA GLN A 81 -1.42 -5.61 -14.31
C GLN A 81 0.07 -5.39 -14.59
N GLY A 82 0.80 -4.87 -13.61
CA GLY A 82 2.24 -4.60 -13.71
C GLY A 82 2.93 -4.59 -12.37
N THR A 83 4.22 -4.27 -12.37
CA THR A 83 5.04 -4.24 -11.15
C THR A 83 5.08 -2.84 -10.56
N SER A 84 4.83 -2.69 -9.25
CA SER A 84 4.96 -1.42 -8.52
C SER A 84 6.42 -1.10 -8.14
N LEU A 85 6.70 0.08 -7.56
CA LEU A 85 8.05 0.42 -7.07
C LEU A 85 8.50 -0.44 -5.87
N ARG A 86 7.56 -1.16 -5.25
CA ARG A 86 7.81 -2.11 -4.14
C ARG A 86 7.85 -3.57 -4.63
N SER A 87 7.97 -3.78 -5.94
CA SER A 87 8.05 -5.10 -6.57
C SER A 87 6.82 -5.99 -6.36
N HIS A 88 5.65 -5.39 -6.13
CA HIS A 88 4.38 -6.11 -6.06
C HIS A 88 3.67 -6.07 -7.41
N GLN A 89 2.95 -7.15 -7.74
CA GLN A 89 1.99 -7.12 -8.84
C GLN A 89 0.77 -6.31 -8.42
N VAL A 90 0.43 -5.30 -9.23
CA VAL A 90 -0.66 -4.34 -8.99
C VAL A 90 -1.45 -4.09 -10.28
N TRP A 91 -2.70 -3.69 -10.12
CA TRP A 91 -3.57 -3.11 -11.13
C TRP A 91 -3.48 -1.59 -11.07
N ALA A 92 -3.25 -0.95 -12.21
CA ALA A 92 -3.26 0.51 -12.35
C ALA A 92 -3.52 0.93 -13.80
N LYS A 93 -3.74 2.22 -14.03
CA LYS A 93 -3.78 2.80 -15.39
C LYS A 93 -2.38 2.77 -16.02
N LEU A 94 -2.32 2.70 -17.35
CA LEU A 94 -1.04 2.70 -18.08
C LEU A 94 -0.15 3.90 -17.73
N SER A 95 -0.74 5.10 -17.58
CA SER A 95 -0.02 6.32 -17.21
C SER A 95 0.71 6.22 -15.88
N HIS A 96 0.17 5.47 -14.91
CA HIS A 96 0.85 5.20 -13.66
C HIS A 96 2.12 4.38 -13.90
N PHE A 97 2.04 3.32 -14.71
CA PHE A 97 3.22 2.51 -15.04
C PHE A 97 4.28 3.25 -15.84
N GLN A 98 3.88 4.17 -16.74
CA GLN A 98 4.81 5.05 -17.45
C GLN A 98 5.60 5.90 -16.46
N ARG A 99 4.91 6.51 -15.48
CA ARG A 99 5.55 7.26 -14.40
C ARG A 99 6.48 6.38 -13.56
N LEU A 100 6.05 5.16 -13.21
CA LEU A 100 6.89 4.22 -12.45
C LEU A 100 8.15 3.83 -13.22
N LEU A 101 8.05 3.60 -14.54
CA LEU A 101 9.18 3.28 -15.39
C LEU A 101 10.15 4.47 -15.50
N THR A 102 9.64 5.69 -15.67
CA THR A 102 10.45 6.92 -15.61
C THR A 102 11.21 7.01 -14.29
N ILE A 103 10.56 6.80 -13.15
CA ILE A 103 11.19 6.84 -11.82
C ILE A 103 12.30 5.79 -11.68
N ARG A 104 12.07 4.57 -12.21
CA ARG A 104 13.10 3.52 -12.21
C ARG A 104 14.32 3.94 -13.03
N ASN A 105 14.11 4.67 -14.12
CA ASN A 105 15.15 5.13 -15.04
C ASN A 105 16.07 3.98 -15.50
N ILE A 106 15.48 2.83 -15.79
CA ILE A 106 16.18 1.64 -16.29
C ILE A 106 15.89 1.54 -17.77
N GLN A 107 16.94 1.42 -18.58
CA GLN A 107 16.81 1.16 -20.00
C GLN A 107 16.58 -0.33 -20.26
N PRO A 108 15.77 -0.70 -21.27
CA PRO A 108 15.66 -2.09 -21.69
C PRO A 108 16.99 -2.56 -22.31
N ALA A 109 17.23 -3.87 -22.28
CA ALA A 109 18.38 -4.42 -23.00
C ALA A 109 18.15 -4.34 -24.51
N GLU A 110 19.20 -4.17 -25.31
CA GLU A 110 19.09 -4.08 -26.77
C GLU A 110 18.41 -5.34 -27.38
N GLU A 111 18.64 -6.51 -26.77
CA GLU A 111 18.02 -7.78 -27.18
C GLU A 111 16.50 -7.83 -26.94
N ASP A 112 15.98 -6.98 -26.04
CA ASP A 112 14.55 -6.90 -25.74
C ASP A 112 13.80 -5.94 -26.68
N GLU A 113 14.48 -5.18 -27.54
CA GLU A 113 13.84 -4.13 -28.34
C GLU A 113 12.84 -4.71 -29.36
N ASP A 114 13.10 -5.89 -29.94
CA ASP A 114 12.19 -6.55 -30.89
C ASP A 114 10.85 -6.92 -30.24
N ILE A 115 10.89 -7.51 -29.04
CA ILE A 115 9.69 -7.89 -28.30
C ILE A 115 8.92 -6.66 -27.80
N LEU A 116 9.64 -5.61 -27.39
CA LEU A 116 9.02 -4.34 -26.99
C LEU A 116 8.36 -3.64 -28.18
N GLN A 117 9.02 -3.59 -29.36
CA GLN A 117 8.42 -3.06 -30.58
C GLN A 117 7.16 -3.84 -30.97
N PHE A 118 7.19 -5.17 -30.89
CA PHE A 118 6.01 -5.99 -31.16
C PHE A 118 4.84 -5.60 -30.25
N PHE A 119 5.06 -5.48 -28.94
CA PHE A 119 4.00 -5.16 -27.97
C PHE A 119 3.62 -3.67 -27.88
N ARG A 120 4.27 -2.79 -28.65
CA ARG A 120 3.78 -1.43 -28.92
C ARG A 120 2.58 -1.47 -29.88
N GLU A 121 2.62 -2.35 -30.88
CA GLU A 121 1.65 -2.40 -31.98
C GLU A 121 0.64 -3.54 -31.86
N HIS A 122 1.00 -4.63 -31.18
CA HIS A 122 0.20 -5.84 -31.03
C HIS A 122 0.04 -6.19 -29.55
N HIS A 123 -1.10 -6.76 -29.15
CA HIS A 123 -1.33 -7.13 -27.75
C HIS A 123 -1.34 -8.64 -27.50
N ASP A 124 -1.57 -9.45 -28.55
CA ASP A 124 -1.76 -10.88 -28.40
C ASP A 124 -0.43 -11.65 -28.33
N PRO A 125 -0.10 -12.30 -27.20
CA PRO A 125 1.13 -13.09 -27.09
C PRO A 125 1.14 -14.33 -27.99
N SER A 126 -0.02 -14.83 -28.42
CA SER A 126 -0.13 -16.00 -29.29
C SER A 126 0.47 -15.70 -30.67
N VAL A 127 0.23 -14.51 -31.19
CA VAL A 127 0.77 -14.04 -32.47
C VAL A 127 2.30 -13.96 -32.41
N TYR A 128 2.86 -13.46 -31.31
CA TYR A 128 4.31 -13.43 -31.12
C TYR A 128 4.87 -14.85 -31.07
N MET A 129 4.28 -15.73 -30.26
CA MET A 129 4.74 -17.11 -30.14
C MET A 129 4.70 -17.86 -31.49
N GLU A 130 3.65 -17.68 -32.28
CA GLU A 130 3.53 -18.29 -33.61
C GLU A 130 4.60 -17.77 -34.59
N ARG A 131 4.81 -16.45 -34.66
CA ARG A 131 5.83 -15.84 -35.54
C ARG A 131 7.24 -16.34 -35.24
N HIS A 132 7.54 -16.60 -33.97
CA HIS A 132 8.86 -17.05 -33.51
C HIS A 132 8.93 -18.57 -33.24
N ALA A 133 7.90 -19.35 -33.62
CA ALA A 133 7.80 -20.79 -33.38
C ALA A 133 8.12 -21.20 -31.93
N MET A 134 7.64 -20.41 -30.97
CA MET A 134 8.05 -20.44 -29.57
C MET A 134 7.01 -21.13 -28.69
N LYS A 135 7.47 -21.91 -27.70
CA LYS A 135 6.58 -22.51 -26.69
C LYS A 135 6.27 -21.51 -25.57
N ARG A 136 5.11 -21.67 -24.93
CA ARG A 136 4.69 -20.82 -23.80
C ARG A 136 5.66 -20.79 -22.61
N ALA A 137 6.47 -21.83 -22.41
CA ALA A 137 7.50 -21.84 -21.38
C ALA A 137 8.69 -20.94 -21.73
N GLU A 138 9.08 -20.88 -23.00
CA GLU A 138 10.15 -20.01 -23.51
C GLU A 138 9.67 -18.55 -23.50
N PHE A 139 8.46 -18.30 -23.98
CA PHE A 139 7.84 -16.98 -23.96
C PHE A 139 7.78 -16.38 -22.54
N ARG A 140 7.37 -17.19 -21.54
CA ARG A 140 7.38 -16.75 -20.14
C ARG A 140 8.76 -16.33 -19.65
N LYS A 141 9.84 -16.98 -20.10
CA LYS A 141 11.21 -16.61 -19.70
C LYS A 141 11.62 -15.25 -20.26
N LEU A 142 11.15 -14.89 -21.45
CA LEU A 142 11.40 -13.58 -22.08
C LEU A 142 10.55 -12.46 -21.45
N ILE A 143 9.26 -12.72 -21.21
CA ILE A 143 8.34 -11.68 -20.72
C ILE A 143 8.51 -11.39 -19.23
N SER A 144 8.80 -12.41 -18.41
CA SER A 144 8.83 -12.23 -16.95
C SER A 144 9.85 -11.17 -16.47
N PRO A 145 11.07 -11.07 -17.03
CA PRO A 145 11.98 -9.96 -16.77
C PRO A 145 11.39 -8.59 -17.14
N LEU A 146 10.76 -8.47 -18.32
CA LEU A 146 10.18 -7.21 -18.82
C LEU A 146 8.99 -6.73 -18.00
N VAL A 147 8.14 -7.64 -17.53
CA VAL A 147 7.05 -7.31 -16.61
C VAL A 147 7.59 -6.88 -15.24
N ARG A 148 8.65 -7.55 -14.75
CA ARG A 148 9.29 -7.20 -13.46
C ARG A 148 10.01 -5.85 -13.50
N SER A 149 10.69 -5.53 -14.60
CA SER A 149 11.34 -4.23 -14.80
C SER A 149 10.34 -3.11 -15.10
N GLY A 150 9.12 -3.47 -15.55
CA GLY A 150 8.02 -2.55 -15.83
C GLY A 150 7.98 -2.04 -17.27
N HIS A 151 8.77 -2.62 -18.18
CA HIS A 151 8.72 -2.32 -19.60
C HIS A 151 7.53 -2.96 -20.30
N LEU A 152 6.95 -4.01 -19.71
CA LEU A 152 5.69 -4.61 -20.14
C LEU A 152 4.67 -4.60 -19.01
N VAL A 153 3.41 -4.41 -19.39
CA VAL A 153 2.24 -4.64 -18.53
C VAL A 153 1.29 -5.61 -19.22
N GLN A 154 0.48 -6.32 -18.44
CA GLN A 154 -0.54 -7.23 -18.94
C GLN A 154 -1.91 -6.56 -18.89
N ASP A 155 -2.72 -6.69 -19.94
CA ASP A 155 -4.12 -6.24 -19.91
C ASP A 155 -5.04 -7.28 -19.24
N TYR A 156 -6.31 -6.93 -19.04
CA TYR A 156 -7.30 -7.80 -18.41
C TYR A 156 -7.65 -9.07 -19.22
N ARG A 157 -7.32 -9.12 -20.52
CA ARG A 157 -7.52 -10.30 -21.40
C ARG A 157 -6.28 -11.18 -21.47
N GLY A 158 -5.21 -10.82 -20.78
CA GLY A 158 -3.94 -11.52 -20.78
C GLY A 158 -3.00 -11.13 -21.92
N GLY A 159 -3.35 -10.10 -22.69
CA GLY A 159 -2.46 -9.48 -23.68
C GLY A 159 -1.38 -8.63 -23.01
N PHE A 160 -0.34 -8.25 -23.75
CA PHE A 160 0.74 -7.41 -23.24
C PHE A 160 0.79 -6.05 -23.94
N LYS A 161 1.34 -5.07 -23.24
CA LYS A 161 1.57 -3.73 -23.77
C LYS A 161 2.90 -3.18 -23.30
N THR A 162 3.65 -2.60 -24.23
CA THR A 162 4.88 -1.87 -23.93
C THR A 162 4.58 -0.58 -23.19
N VAL A 163 5.35 -0.36 -22.12
CA VAL A 163 5.33 0.87 -21.33
C VAL A 163 6.52 1.70 -21.76
N GLU A 164 6.27 2.93 -22.13
CA GLU A 164 7.30 3.90 -22.48
C GLU A 164 7.45 4.93 -21.36
N PRO A 165 8.68 5.31 -20.98
CA PRO A 165 8.87 6.37 -20.02
C PRO A 165 8.28 7.68 -20.58
N LEU A 166 7.87 8.56 -19.67
CA LEU A 166 7.47 9.92 -20.02
C LEU A 166 8.61 10.63 -20.80
N SER A 167 8.26 11.28 -21.91
CA SER A 167 9.20 12.06 -22.73
C SER A 167 9.25 13.51 -22.27
N ASP A 168 10.38 14.18 -22.50
CA ASP A 168 10.55 15.62 -22.28
C ASP A 168 10.25 16.09 -20.84
N VAL A 169 10.53 15.25 -19.85
CA VAL A 169 10.37 15.56 -18.42
C VAL A 169 11.70 15.50 -17.68
N ASP A 170 11.83 16.33 -16.65
CA ASP A 170 12.94 16.22 -15.71
C ASP A 170 12.71 15.04 -14.74
N LEU A 171 13.68 14.14 -14.65
CA LEU A 171 13.58 12.93 -13.82
C LEU A 171 13.39 13.29 -12.33
N TRP A 172 14.10 14.31 -11.86
CA TRP A 172 14.00 14.74 -10.47
C TRP A 172 12.63 15.31 -10.18
N GLU A 173 12.05 16.13 -11.06
CA GLU A 173 10.68 16.64 -10.91
C GLU A 173 9.67 15.49 -10.78
N VAL A 174 9.76 14.46 -11.63
CA VAL A 174 8.85 13.29 -11.56
C VAL A 174 9.00 12.53 -10.24
N LYS A 175 10.24 12.32 -9.78
CA LYS A 175 10.57 11.66 -8.50
C LYS A 175 10.06 12.46 -7.31
N ARG A 176 10.38 13.75 -7.28
CA ARG A 176 9.96 14.72 -6.27
C ARG A 176 8.45 14.77 -6.14
N ASP A 177 7.74 14.94 -7.26
CA ASP A 177 6.28 14.97 -7.25
C ASP A 177 5.67 13.65 -6.80
N TYR A 178 6.32 12.51 -7.09
CA TYR A 178 5.86 11.21 -6.60
C TYR A 178 5.99 11.11 -5.09
N LEU A 179 7.14 11.48 -4.53
CA LEU A 179 7.36 11.49 -3.09
C LEU A 179 6.41 12.46 -2.39
N ARG A 180 6.24 13.67 -2.92
CA ARG A 180 5.32 14.65 -2.34
C ARG A 180 3.89 14.12 -2.32
N GLN A 181 3.42 13.56 -3.42
CA GLN A 181 2.09 12.96 -3.50
C GLN A 181 1.94 11.71 -2.63
N LEU A 182 3.01 10.94 -2.41
CA LEU A 182 2.99 9.78 -1.53
C LEU A 182 2.85 10.22 -0.07
N VAL A 183 3.70 11.16 0.37
CA VAL A 183 3.73 11.67 1.75
C VAL A 183 2.43 12.40 2.10
N SER A 184 1.86 13.15 1.16
CA SER A 184 0.63 13.93 1.38
C SER A 184 -0.59 13.07 1.72
N ASP A 185 -0.56 11.78 1.38
CA ASP A 185 -1.63 10.83 1.70
C ASP A 185 -1.58 10.36 3.17
N TYR A 186 -0.52 10.68 3.94
CA TYR A 186 -0.34 10.24 5.32
C TYR A 186 -0.45 11.42 6.31
N PRO A 187 -1.37 11.37 7.29
CA PRO A 187 -1.52 12.45 8.27
C PRO A 187 -0.29 12.68 9.14
N VAL A 188 0.40 11.60 9.50
CA VAL A 188 1.67 11.61 10.24
C VAL A 188 2.53 10.51 9.63
N ILE A 189 3.82 10.77 9.42
CA ILE A 189 4.74 9.81 8.84
C ILE A 189 6.18 10.08 9.30
N SER A 190 6.95 9.03 9.54
CA SER A 190 8.40 9.11 9.80
C SER A 190 9.23 8.84 8.54
N LEU A 191 10.49 9.29 8.53
CA LEU A 191 11.40 9.06 7.40
C LEU A 191 11.51 7.57 7.04
N ARG A 192 11.61 6.70 8.05
CA ARG A 192 11.66 5.24 7.88
C ARG A 192 10.39 4.66 7.23
N GLN A 193 9.23 5.27 7.48
CA GLN A 193 7.99 4.87 6.83
C GLN A 193 7.98 5.33 5.37
N VAL A 194 8.45 6.54 5.07
CA VAL A 194 8.59 7.03 3.69
C VAL A 194 9.51 6.11 2.88
N GLU A 195 10.68 5.74 3.40
CA GLU A 195 11.60 4.80 2.75
C GLU A 195 10.93 3.47 2.37
N ARG A 196 10.12 2.90 3.27
CA ARG A 196 9.39 1.65 3.01
C ARG A 196 8.28 1.81 1.98
N LEU A 197 7.61 2.97 1.96
CA LEU A 197 6.50 3.28 1.07
C LEU A 197 6.96 3.65 -0.35
N ALA A 198 8.05 4.40 -0.46
CA ALA A 198 8.63 4.89 -1.71
C ALA A 198 9.18 3.73 -2.55
N GLY A 199 9.80 2.73 -1.90
CA GLY A 199 10.40 1.57 -2.56
C GLY A 199 11.87 1.81 -2.94
N SER A 200 12.46 0.84 -3.63
CA SER A 200 13.90 0.82 -3.92
C SER A 200 14.46 1.87 -4.91
N PRO A 201 13.68 2.55 -5.77
CA PRO A 201 14.23 3.54 -6.71
C PRO A 201 14.67 4.88 -6.09
N PHE A 202 14.41 5.09 -4.80
CA PHE A 202 14.72 6.32 -4.10
C PHE A 202 15.86 6.11 -3.11
N SER A 203 16.84 7.00 -3.14
CA SER A 203 17.87 7.10 -2.12
C SER A 203 17.35 7.80 -0.86
N ALA A 204 18.03 7.60 0.27
CA ALA A 204 17.70 8.31 1.50
C ALA A 204 17.88 9.83 1.37
N GLU A 205 18.83 10.28 0.54
CA GLU A 205 19.07 11.69 0.24
C GLU A 205 17.88 12.31 -0.50
N GLU A 206 17.45 11.70 -1.61
CA GLU A 206 16.28 12.16 -2.38
C GLU A 206 15.01 12.24 -1.51
N ILE A 207 14.82 11.27 -0.60
CA ILE A 207 13.69 11.32 0.34
C ILE A 207 13.87 12.47 1.33
N SER A 208 15.06 12.61 1.92
CA SER A 208 15.35 13.67 2.89
C SER A 208 15.17 15.06 2.30
N ASP A 209 15.58 15.27 1.06
CA ASP A 209 15.42 16.54 0.34
C ASP A 209 13.94 16.91 0.22
N VAL A 210 13.09 15.98 -0.21
CA VAL A 210 11.63 16.21 -0.29
C VAL A 210 11.02 16.46 1.08
N MET A 211 11.47 15.76 2.12
CA MET A 211 11.00 16.01 3.48
C MET A 211 11.39 17.41 3.98
N HIS A 212 12.56 17.91 3.61
CA HIS A 212 12.98 19.28 3.92
C HIS A 212 12.18 20.32 3.13
N GLU A 213 11.89 20.09 1.85
CA GLU A 213 11.04 21.00 1.09
C GLU A 213 9.66 21.18 1.74
N PHE A 214 9.07 20.11 2.27
CA PHE A 214 7.80 20.18 3.01
C PHE A 214 7.89 21.02 4.31
N GLU A 215 9.06 21.05 4.94
CA GLU A 215 9.33 21.92 6.10
C GLU A 215 9.47 23.38 5.66
N GLU A 216 10.19 23.62 4.57
CA GLU A 216 10.48 24.95 4.04
C GLU A 216 9.23 25.65 3.49
N ASP A 217 8.37 24.91 2.80
CA ASP A 217 7.11 25.44 2.24
C ASP A 217 5.94 25.45 3.25
N GLY A 218 6.15 24.90 4.44
CA GLY A 218 5.18 24.86 5.53
C GLY A 218 4.03 23.87 5.32
N THR A 219 4.10 22.97 4.34
CA THR A 219 3.07 21.95 4.11
C THR A 219 3.02 20.94 5.27
N LEU A 220 4.17 20.58 5.83
CA LEU A 220 4.27 19.65 6.96
C LEU A 220 5.00 20.27 8.14
N ILE A 221 4.53 19.92 9.32
CA ILE A 221 5.21 20.23 10.58
C ILE A 221 6.07 19.05 11.00
N LYS A 222 7.26 19.34 11.55
CA LYS A 222 8.20 18.34 12.06
C LYS A 222 8.19 18.32 13.59
N GLY A 223 8.12 17.14 14.19
CA GLY A 223 8.23 17.01 15.65
C GLY A 223 8.04 15.60 16.17
N PHE A 224 7.93 15.48 17.49
CA PHE A 224 7.47 14.26 18.16
C PHE A 224 5.94 14.29 18.19
N LEU A 225 5.31 13.83 17.11
CA LEU A 225 3.87 14.00 16.92
C LEU A 225 3.03 12.87 17.54
N VAL A 226 3.66 11.79 18.01
CA VAL A 226 2.98 10.62 18.56
C VAL A 226 3.58 10.23 19.91
N ASP A 227 2.74 10.09 20.93
CA ASP A 227 3.13 9.94 22.34
C ASP A 227 4.14 8.82 22.61
N ASP A 228 3.98 7.71 21.90
CA ASP A 228 4.72 6.46 22.13
C ASP A 228 5.73 6.16 21.00
N LEU A 229 5.99 7.12 20.11
CA LEU A 229 7.06 7.06 19.12
C LEU A 229 8.23 7.95 19.55
N GLN A 230 9.42 7.37 19.57
CA GLN A 230 10.67 8.11 19.85
C GLN A 230 11.33 8.67 18.58
N ASP A 231 10.74 8.42 17.41
CA ASP A 231 11.23 8.88 16.12
C ASP A 231 10.60 10.23 15.75
N ILE A 232 11.38 11.09 15.07
CA ILE A 232 10.88 12.35 14.50
C ILE A 232 9.89 12.02 13.38
N CYS A 233 8.75 12.71 13.40
CA CYS A 233 7.69 12.58 12.41
C CYS A 233 7.40 13.91 11.73
N TRP A 234 6.84 13.81 10.53
CA TRP A 234 6.24 14.89 9.78
C TRP A 234 4.74 14.70 9.77
N GLY A 235 4.00 15.77 9.96
CA GLY A 235 2.54 15.70 10.01
C GLY A 235 1.87 16.87 9.34
N ARG A 236 0.66 16.63 8.91
CA ARG A 236 -0.28 17.61 8.35
C ARG A 236 -0.97 18.34 9.48
N GLN A 237 -0.60 19.59 9.76
CA GLN A 237 -1.17 20.35 10.87
C GLN A 237 -2.70 20.50 10.73
N ASP A 238 -3.18 20.76 9.51
CA ASP A 238 -4.61 20.87 9.18
C ASP A 238 -5.39 19.59 9.54
N LEU A 239 -4.81 18.41 9.29
CA LEU A 239 -5.43 17.14 9.63
C LEU A 239 -5.38 16.85 11.13
N LEU A 240 -4.29 17.21 11.80
CA LEU A 240 -4.10 17.00 13.24
C LEU A 240 -5.02 17.88 14.08
N GLU A 241 -5.31 19.10 13.64
CA GLU A 241 -6.26 20.00 14.31
C GLU A 241 -7.72 19.57 14.09
N GLY A 242 -8.02 18.94 12.96
CA GLY A 242 -9.36 18.42 12.61
C GLY A 242 -9.83 17.17 13.38
N LEU A 243 -9.03 16.66 14.33
CA LEU A 243 -9.31 15.43 15.08
C LEU A 243 -10.61 15.47 15.90
N GLY A 244 -10.98 16.65 16.42
CA GLY A 244 -12.01 16.83 17.46
C GLY A 244 -13.44 16.42 17.10
N GLY A 245 -13.69 15.93 15.88
CA GLY A 245 -15.02 15.48 15.44
C GLY A 245 -15.08 14.04 14.94
N LEU A 246 -13.94 13.33 14.84
CA LEU A 246 -13.93 11.98 14.28
C LEU A 246 -14.35 10.95 15.32
N ARG A 247 -15.41 10.20 14.97
CA ARG A 247 -15.84 9.03 15.74
C ARG A 247 -14.73 7.97 15.75
N LYS A 248 -14.79 7.08 16.73
CA LYS A 248 -13.89 5.94 16.81
C LYS A 248 -14.04 5.05 15.58
N THR A 249 -12.93 4.65 14.98
CA THR A 249 -12.89 3.72 13.85
C THR A 249 -13.50 2.39 14.27
N ARG A 250 -14.31 1.80 13.39
CA ARG A 250 -14.71 0.40 13.49
C ARG A 250 -13.48 -0.49 13.56
N ASP A 251 -13.64 -1.66 14.14
CA ASP A 251 -12.60 -2.67 14.06
C ASP A 251 -12.48 -3.19 12.63
N LEU A 252 -11.25 -3.49 12.22
CA LEU A 252 -10.94 -3.84 10.84
C LEU A 252 -9.69 -4.70 10.76
N VAL A 253 -9.51 -5.31 9.60
CA VAL A 253 -8.27 -5.98 9.23
C VAL A 253 -7.63 -5.23 8.06
N VAL A 254 -6.35 -4.90 8.18
CA VAL A 254 -5.53 -4.41 7.06
C VAL A 254 -4.86 -5.63 6.40
N PRO A 255 -5.23 -6.01 5.17
CA PRO A 255 -4.64 -7.16 4.50
C PRO A 255 -3.20 -6.85 4.03
N PRO A 256 -2.35 -7.87 3.84
CA PRO A 256 -0.98 -7.69 3.35
C PRO A 256 -0.89 -7.14 1.92
N SER A 257 -2.02 -7.14 1.19
CA SER A 257 -2.17 -6.55 -0.12
C SER A 257 -2.48 -5.05 -0.09
N ASP A 258 -2.85 -4.49 1.06
CA ASP A 258 -3.10 -3.06 1.21
C ASP A 258 -1.78 -2.27 1.28
N ASN A 259 -1.75 -1.06 0.69
CA ASN A 259 -0.59 -0.18 0.76
C ASN A 259 -0.26 0.27 2.19
N LEU A 260 -1.25 0.32 3.08
CA LEU A 260 -1.03 0.66 4.50
C LEU A 260 -0.16 -0.35 5.24
N ILE A 261 0.01 -1.57 4.74
CA ILE A 261 0.89 -2.55 5.38
C ILE A 261 2.34 -2.06 5.48
N HIS A 262 2.77 -1.24 4.52
CA HIS A 262 4.12 -0.68 4.50
C HIS A 262 4.30 0.42 5.55
N TYR A 263 3.25 1.22 5.78
CA TYR A 263 3.19 2.21 6.86
C TYR A 263 3.30 1.53 8.23
N PHE A 264 2.58 0.42 8.42
CA PHE A 264 2.60 -0.36 9.66
C PHE A 264 3.74 -1.40 9.74
N GLY A 265 4.66 -1.42 8.77
CA GLY A 265 5.70 -2.46 8.68
C GLY A 265 6.64 -2.52 9.90
N GLY A 266 6.80 -1.41 10.64
CA GLY A 266 7.55 -1.39 11.90
C GLY A 266 6.83 -2.18 12.98
N ILE A 267 5.57 -1.82 13.25
CA ILE A 267 4.69 -2.53 14.20
C ILE A 267 4.60 -4.02 13.85
N LEU A 268 4.44 -4.35 12.57
CA LEU A 268 4.31 -5.74 12.13
C LEU A 268 5.55 -6.59 12.47
N ARG A 269 6.75 -6.02 12.29
CA ARG A 269 8.01 -6.72 12.61
C ARG A 269 8.29 -6.73 14.11
N GLU A 270 8.12 -5.61 14.78
CA GLU A 270 8.52 -5.43 16.18
C GLU A 270 7.52 -6.08 17.15
N LYS A 271 6.20 -5.91 16.92
CA LYS A 271 5.15 -6.45 17.79
C LYS A 271 4.79 -7.90 17.44
N PHE A 272 4.77 -8.25 16.15
CA PHE A 272 4.26 -9.55 15.69
C PHE A 272 5.29 -10.45 15.00
N SER A 273 6.54 -10.02 14.85
CA SER A 273 7.61 -10.79 14.19
C SER A 273 7.26 -11.24 12.76
N PHE A 274 6.41 -10.48 12.06
CA PHE A 274 6.04 -10.75 10.67
C PHE A 274 6.60 -9.69 9.72
N GLY A 275 7.04 -10.13 8.52
CA GLY A 275 7.40 -9.22 7.43
C GLY A 275 6.22 -8.80 6.56
N SER A 276 5.18 -9.65 6.49
CA SER A 276 3.92 -9.42 5.77
C SER A 276 2.87 -10.37 6.34
N ALA A 277 1.71 -9.83 6.73
CA ALA A 277 0.61 -10.54 7.36
C ALA A 277 -0.65 -9.66 7.33
N TYR A 278 -1.81 -10.24 7.61
CA TYR A 278 -3.03 -9.50 7.92
C TYR A 278 -2.88 -8.90 9.31
N MET A 279 -3.18 -7.61 9.48
CA MET A 279 -3.12 -6.92 10.77
C MET A 279 -4.54 -6.67 11.29
N VAL A 280 -4.81 -7.11 12.51
CA VAL A 280 -6.11 -6.98 13.18
C VAL A 280 -6.09 -5.77 14.09
N PHE A 281 -6.97 -4.82 13.82
CA PHE A 281 -7.12 -3.61 14.60
C PHE A 281 -8.40 -3.68 15.44
N HIS A 282 -8.24 -3.51 16.74
CA HIS A 282 -9.33 -3.30 17.68
C HIS A 282 -9.12 -1.96 18.38
N ASN A 283 -10.14 -1.11 18.39
CA ASN A 283 -10.05 0.22 19.00
C ASN A 283 -8.89 1.07 18.48
N GLU A 284 -8.61 1.00 17.17
CA GLU A 284 -7.49 1.67 16.49
C GLU A 284 -6.10 1.19 16.89
N GLU A 285 -6.01 0.15 17.72
CA GLU A 285 -4.75 -0.49 18.10
C GLU A 285 -4.59 -1.81 17.35
N ALA A 286 -3.39 -2.08 16.84
CA ALA A 286 -3.05 -3.39 16.29
C ALA A 286 -2.91 -4.40 17.43
N ILE A 287 -3.86 -5.32 17.56
CA ILE A 287 -3.92 -6.30 18.66
C ILE A 287 -3.44 -7.70 18.24
N ALA A 288 -3.49 -8.00 16.93
CA ALA A 288 -3.00 -9.26 16.40
C ALA A 288 -2.55 -9.13 14.95
N ALA A 289 -1.83 -10.14 14.48
CA ALA A 289 -1.53 -10.35 13.08
C ALA A 289 -1.58 -11.85 12.75
N PHE A 290 -1.95 -12.18 11.52
CA PHE A 290 -2.04 -13.57 11.07
C PHE A 290 -1.60 -13.74 9.62
N LYS A 291 -1.08 -14.93 9.30
CA LYS A 291 -0.84 -15.36 7.92
C LYS A 291 -1.93 -16.31 7.48
N ALA A 292 -2.27 -16.22 6.21
CA ALA A 292 -3.26 -17.10 5.63
C ALA A 292 -2.97 -17.42 4.17
N ASN A 293 -3.43 -18.58 3.75
CA ASN A 293 -3.57 -18.94 2.34
C ASN A 293 -5.02 -18.68 1.93
N THR A 294 -5.21 -17.83 0.93
CA THR A 294 -6.54 -17.58 0.37
C THR A 294 -6.73 -18.44 -0.87
N ARG A 295 -7.71 -19.32 -0.84
CA ARG A 295 -8.06 -20.17 -1.99
C ARG A 295 -9.52 -20.60 -1.92
N ASP A 296 -10.19 -20.66 -3.07
CA ASP A 296 -11.52 -21.25 -3.24
C ASP A 296 -12.56 -20.69 -2.23
N GLY A 297 -12.56 -19.37 -2.00
CA GLY A 297 -13.49 -18.70 -1.07
C GLY A 297 -13.19 -18.93 0.42
N THR A 298 -12.00 -19.43 0.75
CA THR A 298 -11.56 -19.65 2.13
C THR A 298 -10.27 -18.92 2.45
N ILE A 299 -10.14 -18.51 3.71
CA ILE A 299 -8.94 -17.92 4.31
C ILE A 299 -8.43 -18.93 5.34
N GLU A 300 -7.48 -19.78 4.92
CA GLU A 300 -6.89 -20.79 5.80
C GLU A 300 -5.78 -20.16 6.65
N ILE A 301 -5.99 -20.10 7.96
CA ILE A 301 -5.04 -19.49 8.91
C ILE A 301 -3.87 -20.45 9.14
N THR A 302 -2.65 -19.99 8.81
CA THR A 302 -1.41 -20.77 8.97
C THR A 302 -0.63 -20.36 10.21
N ASP A 303 -0.60 -19.07 10.52
CA ASP A 303 0.12 -18.49 11.66
C ASP A 303 -0.71 -17.38 12.29
N PHE A 304 -0.59 -17.21 13.61
CA PHE A 304 -1.28 -16.18 14.38
C PHE A 304 -0.41 -15.73 15.54
N VAL A 305 -0.29 -14.41 15.73
CA VAL A 305 0.33 -13.78 16.89
C VAL A 305 -0.60 -12.66 17.33
N GLY A 306 -1.01 -12.66 18.59
CA GLY A 306 -1.91 -11.64 19.12
C GLY A 306 -1.74 -11.45 20.62
N ASP A 307 -2.34 -10.38 21.11
CA ASP A 307 -2.47 -10.12 22.53
C ASP A 307 -3.33 -11.22 23.18
N SER A 308 -2.81 -11.85 24.24
CA SER A 308 -3.50 -12.94 24.93
C SER A 308 -4.79 -12.50 25.59
N ASP A 309 -4.86 -11.24 26.03
CA ASP A 309 -6.03 -10.71 26.74
C ASP A 309 -7.12 -10.27 25.76
N LEU A 310 -6.78 -10.10 24.48
CA LEU A 310 -7.68 -9.67 23.40
C LEU A 310 -7.84 -10.72 22.30
N GLU A 311 -7.52 -12.00 22.56
CA GLU A 311 -7.61 -13.08 21.57
C GLU A 311 -9.05 -13.26 21.06
N LYS A 312 -10.05 -13.08 21.93
CA LYS A 312 -11.49 -13.18 21.57
C LYS A 312 -11.92 -12.06 20.63
N GLU A 313 -11.46 -10.84 20.91
CA GLU A 313 -11.69 -9.64 20.12
C GLU A 313 -11.01 -9.81 18.75
N ALA A 314 -9.75 -10.24 18.72
CA ALA A 314 -9.05 -10.52 17.48
C ALA A 314 -9.82 -11.53 16.61
N LEU A 315 -10.28 -12.64 17.19
CA LEU A 315 -11.07 -13.65 16.50
C LEU A 315 -12.41 -13.13 15.98
N ARG A 316 -13.09 -12.25 16.74
CA ARG A 316 -14.31 -11.60 16.26
C ARG A 316 -14.03 -10.75 15.03
N VAL A 317 -13.02 -9.89 15.09
CA VAL A 317 -12.65 -8.99 13.98
C VAL A 317 -12.22 -9.78 12.74
N MET A 318 -11.48 -10.89 12.91
CA MET A 318 -11.13 -11.79 11.81
C MET A 318 -12.38 -12.42 11.16
N LYS A 319 -13.37 -12.83 11.95
CA LYS A 319 -14.62 -13.41 11.44
C LYS A 319 -15.45 -12.37 10.68
N GLU A 320 -15.53 -11.15 11.20
CA GLU A 320 -16.18 -10.02 10.54
C GLU A 320 -15.50 -9.71 9.21
N PHE A 321 -14.16 -9.69 9.17
CA PHE A 321 -13.40 -9.53 7.93
C PHE A 321 -13.71 -10.63 6.92
N ALA A 322 -13.70 -11.91 7.33
CA ALA A 322 -14.02 -13.00 6.41
C ALA A 322 -15.46 -12.89 5.86
N TRP A 323 -16.40 -12.53 6.73
CA TRP A 323 -17.80 -12.29 6.35
C TRP A 323 -17.96 -11.11 5.38
N GLU A 324 -17.25 -9.99 5.59
CA GLU A 324 -17.28 -8.83 4.69
C GLU A 324 -16.81 -9.13 3.26
N HIS A 325 -16.03 -10.20 3.10
CA HIS A 325 -15.46 -10.64 1.82
C HIS A 325 -16.14 -11.92 1.27
N ASP A 326 -17.28 -12.34 1.84
CA ASP A 326 -17.97 -13.58 1.46
C ASP A 326 -17.07 -14.83 1.51
N THR A 327 -16.12 -14.84 2.44
CA THR A 327 -15.18 -15.94 2.67
C THR A 327 -15.39 -16.61 4.03
N LYS A 328 -14.71 -17.75 4.23
CA LYS A 328 -14.71 -18.47 5.51
C LYS A 328 -13.31 -18.64 6.07
N LEU A 329 -13.16 -18.41 7.36
CA LEU A 329 -11.95 -18.79 8.10
C LEU A 329 -11.89 -20.30 8.29
N THR A 330 -10.74 -20.90 7.97
CA THR A 330 -10.48 -22.33 8.10
C THR A 330 -9.07 -22.59 8.66
N GLY A 331 -8.76 -23.86 8.92
CA GLY A 331 -7.42 -24.30 9.31
C GLY A 331 -7.32 -24.76 10.76
N LYS A 332 -6.38 -25.68 11.01
CA LYS A 332 -6.19 -26.29 12.35
C LYS A 332 -5.88 -25.25 13.43
N LEU A 333 -5.16 -24.19 13.08
CA LEU A 333 -4.84 -23.13 14.02
C LEU A 333 -6.08 -22.32 14.39
N TYR A 334 -6.92 -21.99 13.40
CA TYR A 334 -8.19 -21.32 13.64
C TYR A 334 -9.12 -22.15 14.54
N ASP A 335 -9.22 -23.46 14.31
CA ASP A 335 -10.04 -24.34 15.16
C ASP A 335 -9.56 -24.35 16.62
N LYS A 336 -8.23 -24.33 16.84
CA LYS A 336 -7.64 -24.23 18.18
C LYS A 336 -7.95 -22.90 18.83
N LEU A 337 -7.78 -21.78 18.11
CA LEU A 337 -8.09 -20.45 18.61
C LEU A 337 -9.57 -20.33 19.00
N ARG A 338 -10.48 -20.87 18.16
CA ARG A 338 -11.92 -20.88 18.46
C ARG A 338 -12.29 -21.70 19.71
N SER A 339 -11.48 -22.70 20.06
CA SER A 339 -11.74 -23.59 21.21
C SER A 339 -11.27 -23.05 22.56
N ARG A 340 -10.48 -21.97 22.55
CA ARG A 340 -10.02 -21.24 23.75
C ARG A 340 -11.02 -20.14 24.10
#